data_AF-A0A960DXD5-F1
#
_entry.id   AF-A0A960DXD5-F1
#
_cell.length_a   1.000
_cell.length_b   1.000
_cell.length_c   1.000
_cell.angle_alpha   90.00
_cell.angle_beta   90.00
_cell.angle_gamma   90.00
#
_symmetry.space_group_name_H-M   'P 1'
#
loop_
_entity.id
_entity.type
_entity.pdbx_description
1 polymer ?
#
loop_
_entity_poly.entity_id
_entity_poly.type
_entity_poly.pdbx_seq_one_letter_code
_entity_poly.pdbx_strand_id
1 'polypeptide(L)'
;MQAFLDAIQAGASGDELANIDIPESYRAAFVKRDEQTMWEGVASEDKDPRKSLHVDEVATPELAPDEVYVAVMAAAINFNTVWTSIFEPLPTFGFLDRLGKESVWGARHALPYHIVGSDSSGVVVRVGSAVRNWKPGDRVTIHCNHVDDQDPSAHDDSML
;
A
#
# COMPACT_ATOMS: atom_id res chain seq x y z
N MET A 1 -12.86 -7.46 7.27
CA MET A 1 -11.52 -8.05 7.46
C MET A 1 -11.50 -9.39 8.22
N GLN A 2 -12.27 -9.54 9.31
CA GLN A 2 -12.23 -10.74 10.16
C GLN A 2 -12.43 -12.07 9.41
N ALA A 3 -13.35 -12.13 8.44
CA ALA A 3 -13.62 -13.34 7.66
C ALA A 3 -12.38 -13.92 6.96
N PHE A 4 -11.54 -13.06 6.36
CA PHE A 4 -10.29 -13.50 5.75
C PHE A 4 -9.29 -14.02 6.79
N LEU A 5 -9.17 -13.35 7.94
CA LEU A 5 -8.26 -13.79 9.00
C LEU A 5 -8.65 -15.19 9.51
N ASP A 6 -9.94 -15.40 9.80
CA ASP A 6 -10.48 -16.67 10.27
C ASP A 6 -10.25 -17.78 9.22
N ALA A 7 -10.56 -17.51 7.95
CA ALA A 7 -10.36 -18.46 6.87
C ALA A 7 -8.88 -18.83 6.67
N ILE A 8 -7.97 -17.84 6.70
CA ILE A 8 -6.53 -18.08 6.60
C ILE A 8 -6.02 -18.93 7.77
N GLN A 9 -6.47 -18.65 9.00
CA GLN A 9 -6.08 -19.42 10.19
C GLN A 9 -6.66 -20.83 10.19
N ALA A 10 -7.85 -21.02 9.61
CA ALA A 10 -8.47 -22.32 9.41
C ALA A 10 -7.84 -23.12 8.26
N GLY A 11 -6.94 -22.53 7.47
CA GLY A 11 -6.30 -23.19 6.34
C GLY A 11 -7.20 -23.32 5.11
N ALA A 12 -8.12 -22.37 4.92
CA ALA A 12 -9.00 -22.32 3.75
C ALA A 12 -8.21 -22.36 2.43
N SER A 13 -8.80 -23.02 1.44
CA SER A 13 -8.31 -23.08 0.07
C SER A 13 -8.39 -21.71 -0.63
N GLY A 14 -7.69 -21.58 -1.76
CA GLY A 14 -7.76 -20.37 -2.59
C GLY A 14 -9.18 -20.06 -3.07
N ASP A 15 -9.95 -21.08 -3.43
CA ASP A 15 -11.34 -20.91 -3.88
C ASP A 15 -12.25 -20.43 -2.76
N GLU A 16 -12.07 -20.93 -1.54
CA GLU A 16 -12.81 -20.44 -0.37
C GLU A 16 -12.48 -18.98 -0.08
N LEU A 17 -11.20 -18.58 -0.16
CA LEU A 17 -10.77 -17.20 0.02
C LEU A 17 -11.32 -16.28 -1.09
N ALA A 18 -11.32 -16.73 -2.34
CA ALA A 18 -11.82 -15.95 -3.48
C ALA A 18 -13.32 -15.66 -3.40
N ASN A 19 -14.08 -16.49 -2.67
CA ASN A 19 -15.52 -16.33 -2.46
C ASN A 19 -15.88 -15.44 -1.26
N ILE A 20 -14.90 -14.95 -0.50
CA ILE A 20 -15.14 -13.98 0.57
C ILE A 20 -15.27 -12.59 -0.06
N ASP A 21 -16.36 -11.89 0.27
CA ASP A 21 -16.58 -10.52 -0.19
C ASP A 21 -15.45 -9.60 0.25
N ILE A 22 -14.97 -8.75 -0.68
CA ILE A 22 -13.99 -7.73 -0.37
C ILE A 22 -14.67 -6.64 0.47
N PRO A 23 -14.16 -6.34 1.68
CA PRO A 23 -14.70 -5.28 2.51
C PRO A 23 -14.65 -3.92 1.80
N GLU A 24 -15.65 -3.07 2.01
CA GLU A 24 -15.66 -1.70 1.49
C GLU A 24 -14.61 -0.79 2.18
N SER A 25 -14.17 -1.17 3.38
CA SER A 25 -13.11 -0.50 4.13
C SER A 25 -12.18 -1.49 4.85
N TYR A 26 -11.00 -1.01 5.21
CA TYR A 26 -10.05 -1.75 6.05
C TYR A 26 -9.27 -0.81 6.97
N ARG A 27 -8.80 -1.36 8.09
CA ARG A 27 -7.96 -0.64 9.06
C ARG A 27 -6.54 -0.45 8.51
N ALA A 28 -6.06 0.79 8.49
CA ALA A 28 -4.73 1.14 8.00
C ALA A 28 -4.03 2.15 8.90
N ALA A 29 -2.69 2.16 8.86
CA ALA A 29 -1.89 3.26 9.41
C ALA A 29 -1.60 4.29 8.31
N PHE A 30 -1.90 5.57 8.54
CA PHE A 30 -1.77 6.61 7.52
C PHE A 30 -1.43 7.98 8.10
N VAL A 31 -0.91 8.87 7.24
CA VAL A 31 -0.75 10.31 7.51
C VAL A 31 -1.80 11.10 6.74
N LYS A 32 -2.16 12.31 7.20
CA LYS A 32 -3.16 13.17 6.54
C LYS A 32 -2.52 14.37 5.83
N ARG A 33 -3.14 14.80 4.73
CA ARG A 33 -2.63 15.89 3.88
C ARG A 33 -2.73 17.26 4.55
N ASP A 34 -3.79 17.49 5.31
CA ASP A 34 -4.01 18.75 6.04
C ASP A 34 -3.03 18.94 7.21
N GLU A 35 -2.39 17.88 7.67
CA GLU A 35 -1.36 17.89 8.72
C GLU A 35 0.07 18.05 8.17
N GLN A 36 0.28 18.12 6.85
CA GLN A 36 1.62 18.10 6.25
C GLN A 36 2.56 19.23 6.69
N THR A 37 2.02 20.33 7.25
CA THR A 37 2.76 21.47 7.79
C THR A 37 2.86 21.47 9.32
N MET A 38 2.36 20.44 10.01
CA MET A 38 2.30 20.39 11.49
C MET A 38 3.68 20.46 12.17
N TRP A 39 4.75 20.20 11.43
CA TRP A 39 6.14 20.20 11.92
C TRP A 39 6.93 21.46 11.56
N GLU A 40 6.29 22.51 11.03
CA GLU A 40 6.95 23.79 10.78
C GLU A 40 7.56 24.35 12.07
N GLY A 41 8.85 24.69 12.02
CA GLY A 41 9.60 25.20 13.18
C GLY A 41 10.03 24.15 14.21
N VAL A 42 9.75 22.86 13.99
CA VAL A 42 10.18 21.77 14.88
C VAL A 42 11.46 21.13 14.33
N ALA A 43 12.48 20.96 15.18
CA ALA A 43 13.71 20.26 14.81
C ALA A 43 13.43 18.79 14.47
N SER A 44 14.12 18.21 13.48
CA SER A 44 13.81 16.88 12.95
C SER A 44 13.81 15.79 14.02
N GLU A 45 14.74 15.86 14.98
CA GLU A 45 14.86 14.94 16.12
C GLU A 45 13.68 15.01 17.11
N ASP A 46 12.96 16.14 17.14
CA ASP A 46 11.82 16.38 18.04
C ASP A 46 10.46 16.09 17.37
N LYS A 47 10.46 15.78 16.06
CA LYS A 47 9.25 15.38 15.34
C LYS A 47 8.84 13.98 15.77
N ASP A 48 7.72 13.89 16.49
CA ASP A 48 7.22 12.63 17.05
C ASP A 48 6.21 11.96 16.09
N PRO A 49 6.57 10.83 15.44
CA PRO A 49 5.69 10.10 14.53
C PRO A 49 4.31 9.76 15.10
N ARG A 50 4.21 9.61 16.43
CA ARG A 50 2.95 9.26 17.10
C ARG A 50 1.89 10.35 17.01
N LYS A 51 2.26 11.58 16.63
CA LYS A 51 1.33 12.71 16.47
C LYS A 51 0.74 12.81 15.06
N SER A 52 1.42 12.27 14.05
CA SER A 52 1.03 12.37 12.63
C SER A 52 0.51 11.06 12.05
N LEU A 53 0.87 9.92 12.65
CA LEU A 53 0.33 8.61 12.26
C LEU A 53 -1.02 8.38 12.93
N HIS A 54 -2.03 8.15 12.10
CA HIS A 54 -3.38 7.74 12.50
C HIS A 54 -3.59 6.28 12.18
N VAL A 55 -4.44 5.61 12.95
CA VAL A 55 -4.88 4.24 12.65
C VAL A 55 -6.40 4.20 12.68
N ASP A 56 -7.01 4.07 11.52
CA ASP A 56 -8.46 4.09 11.34
C ASP A 56 -8.87 3.31 10.07
N GLU A 57 -10.17 3.20 9.83
CA GLU A 57 -10.72 2.63 8.61
C GLU A 57 -10.57 3.59 7.42
N VAL A 58 -10.14 3.04 6.29
CA VAL A 58 -10.02 3.72 5.00
C VAL A 58 -10.74 2.91 3.92
N ALA A 59 -11.21 3.58 2.87
CA ALA A 59 -11.91 2.91 1.78
C ALA A 59 -10.99 1.94 1.03
N THR A 60 -11.52 0.78 0.64
CA THR A 60 -10.82 -0.16 -0.23
C THR A 60 -10.71 0.41 -1.65
N PRO A 61 -9.50 0.60 -2.22
CA PRO A 61 -9.34 1.16 -3.56
C PRO A 61 -9.76 0.13 -4.62
N GLU A 62 -10.34 0.55 -5.74
CA GLU A 62 -10.69 -0.35 -6.86
C GLU A 62 -9.47 -1.09 -7.42
N LEU A 63 -9.48 -2.42 -7.52
CA LEU A 63 -8.34 -3.22 -7.99
C LEU A 63 -8.01 -2.99 -9.48
N ALA A 64 -6.77 -2.61 -9.80
CA ALA A 64 -6.33 -2.50 -11.19
C ALA A 64 -6.07 -3.89 -11.83
N PRO A 65 -6.05 -3.99 -13.18
CA PRO A 65 -5.87 -5.26 -13.89
C PRO A 65 -4.58 -6.02 -13.54
N ASP A 66 -3.51 -5.31 -13.24
CA ASP A 66 -2.16 -5.81 -12.97
C ASP A 66 -1.85 -5.93 -11.47
N GLU A 67 -2.81 -5.64 -10.59
CA GLU A 67 -2.64 -5.63 -9.15
C GLU A 67 -3.20 -6.88 -8.45
N VAL A 68 -2.83 -7.05 -7.18
CA VAL A 68 -3.42 -8.04 -6.28
C VAL A 68 -3.88 -7.38 -4.98
N TYR A 69 -4.98 -7.86 -4.40
CA TYR A 69 -5.25 -7.62 -2.99
C TYR A 69 -4.57 -8.67 -2.14
N VAL A 70 -3.92 -8.23 -1.08
CA VAL A 70 -3.26 -9.08 -0.09
C VAL A 70 -3.89 -8.83 1.27
N ALA A 71 -4.36 -9.89 1.92
CA ALA A 71 -4.63 -9.86 3.35
C ALA A 71 -3.28 -9.83 4.09
N VAL A 72 -2.85 -8.64 4.48
CA VAL A 72 -1.58 -8.41 5.16
C VAL A 72 -1.61 -9.06 6.54
N MET A 73 -0.69 -10.00 6.78
CA MET A 73 -0.56 -10.72 8.06
C MET A 73 0.48 -10.06 8.97
N ALA A 74 1.54 -9.50 8.37
CA ALA A 74 2.54 -8.72 9.06
C ALA A 74 3.17 -7.69 8.12
N ALA A 75 3.64 -6.58 8.69
CA ALA A 75 4.40 -5.53 8.01
C ALA A 75 5.59 -5.10 8.88
N ALA A 76 6.44 -4.23 8.35
CA ALA A 76 7.58 -3.66 9.07
C ALA A 76 7.55 -2.13 9.05
N ILE A 77 8.15 -1.53 10.07
CA ILE A 77 8.48 -0.10 10.06
C ILE A 77 9.86 0.04 9.42
N ASN A 78 9.91 0.73 8.28
CA ASN A 78 11.15 1.11 7.63
C ASN A 78 11.42 2.59 7.86
N PHE A 79 12.66 3.03 7.59
CA PHE A 79 12.95 4.45 7.76
C PHE A 79 12.09 5.35 6.86
N ASN A 80 11.69 4.90 5.66
CA ASN A 80 10.72 5.62 4.81
C ASN A 80 9.37 5.85 5.48
N THR A 81 8.95 4.96 6.39
CA THR A 81 7.75 5.13 7.20
C THR A 81 7.96 6.24 8.22
N VAL A 82 9.14 6.28 8.84
CA VAL A 82 9.53 7.37 9.75
C VAL A 82 9.58 8.70 9.00
N TRP A 83 10.30 8.79 7.88
CA TRP A 83 10.40 9.99 7.05
C TRP A 83 9.02 10.48 6.57
N THR A 84 8.14 9.57 6.17
CA THR A 84 6.76 9.92 5.81
C THR A 84 6.00 10.51 6.99
N SER A 85 6.13 9.93 8.19
CA SER A 85 5.45 10.42 9.40
C SER A 85 5.92 11.80 9.86
N ILE A 86 7.16 12.18 9.55
CA ILE A 86 7.69 13.50 9.91
C ILE A 86 7.69 14.49 8.72
N PHE A 87 7.10 14.06 7.59
CA PHE A 87 7.00 14.81 6.33
C PHE A 87 8.35 15.30 5.78
N GLU A 88 9.41 14.48 5.90
CA GLU A 88 10.76 14.82 5.44
C GLU A 88 11.29 13.87 4.35
N PRO A 89 12.20 14.35 3.48
CA PRO A 89 12.61 15.75 3.31
C PRO A 89 11.50 16.62 2.67
N LEU A 90 10.47 15.96 2.12
CA LEU A 90 9.27 16.57 1.57
C LEU A 90 8.06 15.70 1.94
N PRO A 91 6.86 16.29 2.13
CA PRO A 91 5.64 15.52 2.29
C PRO A 91 5.39 14.59 1.10
N THR A 92 4.98 13.35 1.36
CA THR A 92 4.82 12.32 0.32
C THR A 92 3.71 12.62 -0.68
N PHE A 93 2.75 13.47 -0.29
CA PHE A 93 1.58 13.84 -1.09
C PHE A 93 1.95 14.42 -2.46
N GLY A 94 3.07 15.16 -2.57
CA GLY A 94 3.52 15.68 -3.87
C GLY A 94 3.93 14.57 -4.85
N PHE A 95 4.48 13.45 -4.37
CA PHE A 95 4.80 12.29 -5.22
C PHE A 95 3.52 11.54 -5.63
N LEU A 96 2.57 11.39 -4.70
CA LEU A 96 1.28 10.76 -4.97
C LEU A 96 0.44 11.58 -5.99
N ASP A 97 0.51 12.91 -5.93
CA ASP A 97 -0.15 13.78 -6.92
C ASP A 97 0.51 13.71 -8.30
N ARG A 98 1.80 13.37 -8.38
CA ARG A 98 2.50 13.10 -9.65
C ARG A 98 2.05 11.76 -10.21
N LEU A 99 2.11 10.69 -9.42
CA LEU A 99 1.62 9.35 -9.79
C LEU A 99 0.14 9.40 -10.22
N GLY A 100 -0.66 10.20 -9.52
CA GLY A 100 -2.08 10.42 -9.82
C GLY A 100 -2.37 10.96 -11.23
N LYS A 101 -1.38 11.58 -11.88
CA LYS A 101 -1.52 12.16 -13.23
C LYS A 101 -1.07 11.20 -14.33
N GLU A 102 -0.43 10.08 -14.00
CA GLU A 102 0.16 9.16 -14.98
C GLU A 102 -0.90 8.28 -15.63
N SER A 103 -1.93 7.85 -14.89
CA SER A 103 -3.01 7.02 -15.44
C SER A 103 -4.30 7.08 -14.64
N VAL A 104 -5.38 6.50 -15.18
CA VAL A 104 -6.65 6.31 -14.46
C VAL A 104 -6.47 5.47 -13.18
N TRP A 105 -5.56 4.50 -13.20
CA TRP A 105 -5.22 3.67 -12.04
C TRP A 105 -4.32 4.40 -11.04
N GLY A 106 -3.42 5.25 -11.54
CA GLY A 106 -2.59 6.14 -10.72
C GLY A 106 -3.43 7.13 -9.92
N ALA A 107 -4.50 7.68 -10.49
CA ALA A 107 -5.37 8.68 -9.85
C ALA A 107 -5.90 8.25 -8.47
N ARG A 108 -6.08 6.94 -8.25
CA ARG A 108 -6.51 6.35 -6.97
C ARG A 108 -5.55 6.66 -5.80
N HIS A 109 -4.28 6.95 -6.09
CA HIS A 109 -3.24 7.19 -5.08
C HIS A 109 -3.21 8.66 -4.60
N ALA A 110 -3.78 9.59 -5.36
CA ALA A 110 -3.81 11.01 -5.04
C ALA A 110 -4.95 11.34 -4.05
N LEU A 111 -4.81 10.85 -2.81
CA LEU A 111 -5.82 10.93 -1.76
C LEU A 111 -5.52 12.05 -0.74
N PRO A 112 -6.51 12.44 0.11
CA PRO A 112 -6.28 13.34 1.24
C PRO A 112 -5.54 12.67 2.41
N TYR A 113 -5.20 11.39 2.30
CA TYR A 113 -4.41 10.61 3.25
C TYR A 113 -3.42 9.70 2.51
N HIS A 114 -2.38 9.24 3.19
CA HIS A 114 -1.39 8.30 2.64
C HIS A 114 -1.18 7.15 3.61
N ILE A 115 -1.57 5.95 3.19
CA ILE A 115 -1.36 4.69 3.93
C ILE A 115 0.12 4.32 3.82
N VAL A 116 0.76 4.07 4.96
CA VAL A 116 2.20 3.79 5.02
C VAL A 116 2.50 2.30 5.19
N GLY A 117 3.72 1.91 4.85
CA GLY A 117 4.23 0.54 4.91
C GLY A 117 4.72 0.10 3.54
N SER A 118 6.03 -0.10 3.40
CA SER A 118 6.66 -0.42 2.13
C SER A 118 6.85 -1.92 1.88
N ASP A 119 6.54 -2.75 2.87
CA ASP A 119 6.89 -4.16 2.86
C ASP A 119 6.00 -4.90 3.84
N SER A 120 5.63 -6.11 3.43
CA SER A 120 4.69 -6.94 4.18
C SER A 120 4.78 -8.40 3.77
N SER A 121 4.16 -9.25 4.58
CA SER A 121 3.87 -10.64 4.24
C SER A 121 2.39 -10.91 4.43
N GLY A 122 1.81 -11.71 3.55
CA GLY A 122 0.39 -11.96 3.58
C GLY A 122 -0.08 -13.04 2.63
N VAL A 123 -1.38 -13.09 2.45
CA VAL A 123 -2.05 -14.05 1.56
C VAL A 123 -2.78 -13.28 0.48
N VAL A 124 -2.57 -13.63 -0.79
CA VAL A 124 -3.33 -13.07 -1.91
C VAL A 124 -4.80 -13.46 -1.74
N VAL A 125 -5.72 -12.50 -1.87
CA VAL A 125 -7.18 -12.74 -1.73
C VAL A 125 -7.97 -12.40 -2.98
N ARG A 126 -7.44 -11.52 -3.83
CA ARG A 126 -8.01 -11.22 -5.16
C ARG A 126 -6.88 -10.83 -6.12
N VAL A 127 -7.07 -11.11 -7.40
CA VAL A 127 -6.13 -10.73 -8.46
C VAL A 127 -6.85 -9.96 -9.56
N GLY A 128 -6.15 -9.01 -10.17
CA GLY A 128 -6.61 -8.31 -11.36
C GLY A 128 -6.59 -9.21 -12.60
N SER A 129 -7.26 -8.77 -13.66
CA SER A 129 -7.47 -9.57 -14.88
C SER A 129 -6.21 -9.86 -15.70
N ALA A 130 -5.12 -9.11 -15.49
CA ALA A 130 -3.84 -9.26 -16.17
C ALA A 130 -2.78 -10.02 -15.33
N VAL A 131 -3.09 -10.35 -14.07
CA VAL A 131 -2.19 -11.13 -13.21
C VAL A 131 -2.17 -12.59 -13.66
N ARG A 132 -0.96 -13.15 -13.85
CA ARG A 132 -0.77 -14.51 -14.41
C ARG A 132 -0.16 -15.53 -13.45
N ASN A 133 0.72 -15.07 -12.56
CA ASN A 133 1.56 -15.96 -11.75
C ASN A 133 1.08 -16.11 -10.30
N TRP A 134 0.03 -15.38 -9.92
CA TRP A 134 -0.52 -15.36 -8.57
C TRP A 134 -2.01 -15.70 -8.60
N LYS A 135 -2.49 -16.29 -7.51
CA LYS A 135 -3.91 -16.61 -7.30
C LYS A 135 -4.27 -16.47 -5.81
N PRO A 136 -5.57 -16.34 -5.48
CA PRO A 136 -6.02 -16.38 -4.09
C PRO A 136 -5.48 -17.59 -3.33
N GLY A 137 -5.03 -17.38 -2.10
CA GLY A 137 -4.38 -18.40 -1.25
C GLY A 137 -2.85 -18.45 -1.34
N ASP A 138 -2.23 -17.81 -2.33
CA ASP A 138 -0.77 -17.74 -2.40
C ASP A 138 -0.21 -16.91 -1.23
N ARG A 139 0.81 -17.46 -0.55
CA ARG A 139 1.54 -16.79 0.52
C ARG A 139 2.70 -16.00 -0.06
N VAL A 140 2.71 -14.70 0.17
CA VAL A 140 3.62 -13.78 -0.50
C VAL A 140 4.34 -12.87 0.49
N THR A 141 5.51 -12.41 0.07
CA THR A 141 6.18 -11.23 0.61
C THR A 141 6.14 -10.12 -0.44
N ILE A 142 5.93 -8.89 0.00
CA ILE A 142 5.86 -7.70 -0.86
C ILE A 142 7.14 -6.90 -0.68
N HIS A 143 7.81 -6.57 -1.79
CA HIS A 143 8.94 -5.65 -1.83
C HIS A 143 8.51 -4.29 -2.38
N CYS A 144 9.25 -3.23 -2.05
CA CYS A 144 8.82 -1.84 -2.26
C CYS A 144 9.24 -1.21 -3.59
N ASN A 145 9.79 -2.00 -4.52
CA ASN A 145 10.31 -1.42 -5.76
C ASN A 145 9.14 -0.99 -6.64
N HIS A 146 9.14 0.27 -7.05
CA HIS A 146 8.27 0.76 -8.09
C HIS A 146 9.06 0.76 -9.40
N VAL A 147 8.60 -0.03 -10.36
CA VAL A 147 9.16 -0.09 -11.72
C VAL A 147 8.05 0.37 -12.64
N ASP A 148 8.27 1.50 -13.31
CA ASP A 148 7.36 1.99 -14.35
C ASP A 148 7.56 1.13 -15.60
N ASP A 149 6.56 0.33 -15.95
CA ASP A 149 6.62 -0.58 -17.10
C ASP A 149 6.52 0.15 -18.44
N GLN A 150 6.19 1.44 -18.44
CA GLN A 150 6.18 2.30 -19.62
C GLN A 150 7.45 3.15 -19.75
N ASP A 151 8.29 3.22 -18.72
CA ASP A 151 9.57 3.91 -18.80
C ASP A 151 10.57 3.06 -19.62
N PRO A 152 11.16 3.61 -20.71
CA PRO A 152 12.13 2.86 -21.53
C PRO A 152 13.31 2.30 -20.74
N SER A 153 13.74 2.97 -19.66
CA SER A 153 14.85 2.50 -18.82
C SER A 153 14.52 1.24 -18.03
N ALA A 154 13.23 0.92 -17.82
CA ALA A 154 12.81 -0.35 -17.23
C ALA A 154 13.00 -1.54 -18.19
N HIS A 155 13.29 -1.28 -19.47
CA HIS A 155 13.52 -2.28 -20.52
C HIS A 155 14.97 -2.34 -20.98
N ASP A 156 15.89 -1.62 -20.31
CA ASP A 156 17.32 -1.79 -20.55
C ASP A 156 17.69 -3.26 -20.25
N ASP A 157 18.47 -3.84 -21.17
CA ASP A 157 18.56 -5.27 -21.42
C ASP A 157 18.75 -6.12 -20.16
N SER A 158 17.69 -6.83 -19.75
CA SER A 158 17.71 -7.79 -18.63
C SER A 158 18.66 -8.99 -18.84
N MET A 159 19.28 -9.12 -20.02
CA MET A 159 20.22 -10.18 -20.41
C MET A 159 21.66 -9.69 -20.63
N LEU A 160 21.97 -8.40 -20.37
CA LEU A 160 23.34 -7.86 -20.34
C LEU A 160 23.83 -7.58 -18.92
#